data_AF-A0A2S9VE25-F1
#
_entry.id   AF-A0A2S9VE25-F1
#
_cell.length_a   1.000
_cell.length_b   1.000
_cell.length_c   1.000
_cell.angle_alpha   90.00
_cell.angle_beta   90.00
_cell.angle_gamma   90.00
#
_symmetry.space_group_name_H-M   'P 1'
#
loop_
_entity.id
_entity.type
_entity.pdbx_description
1 polymer ?
#
loop_
_entity_poly.entity_id
_entity_poly.type
_entity_poly.pdbx_seq_one_letter_code
_entity_poly.pdbx_strand_id
1 'polypeptide(L)'
;MKILHVLQSKLSLPARDYGGTERIVWGLLTAQQASGHEVRLLWGDAPDLPKNAARYDATKSMREQIGGWPDIVHFHQPFDGELDVPYISTEHGNAEHARSYGQNTVFLSARHANNHNAECFIHNGLDWTEYGQPHLGKPQNYFHFLG
;
A
#
# COMPACT_ATOMS: atom_id res chain seq x y z
N MET A 1 -11.91 6.72 12.03
CA MET A 1 -12.50 5.78 11.06
C MET A 1 -11.80 4.45 11.19
N LYS A 2 -12.45 3.35 10.79
CA LYS A 2 -11.91 2.01 10.66
C LYS A 2 -11.47 1.77 9.22
N ILE A 3 -10.17 1.62 9.00
CA ILE A 3 -9.56 1.49 7.68
C ILE A 3 -8.99 0.09 7.55
N LEU A 4 -9.39 -0.64 6.51
CA LEU A 4 -8.81 -1.94 6.17
C LEU A 4 -7.87 -1.78 4.97
N HIS A 5 -6.58 -2.01 5.16
CA HIS A 5 -5.60 -2.05 4.08
C HIS A 5 -5.50 -3.47 3.50
N VAL A 6 -5.52 -3.60 2.18
CA VAL A 6 -5.46 -4.90 1.48
C VAL A 6 -4.27 -4.93 0.54
N LEU A 7 -3.36 -5.89 0.75
CA LEU A 7 -2.23 -6.15 -0.14
C LEU A 7 -1.84 -7.63 -0.12
N GLN A 8 -1.91 -8.30 -1.26
CA GLN A 8 -1.53 -9.71 -1.39
C GLN A 8 -0.01 -9.87 -1.61
N SER A 9 0.80 -9.36 -0.67
CA SER A 9 2.26 -9.48 -0.74
C SER A 9 2.78 -10.73 -0.01
N LYS A 10 3.90 -11.26 -0.50
CA LYS A 10 4.70 -12.31 0.17
C LYS A 10 5.76 -11.73 1.10
N LEU A 11 5.96 -10.42 1.06
CA LEU A 11 6.94 -9.72 1.88
C LEU A 11 6.33 -9.38 3.25
N SER A 12 7.16 -9.49 4.29
CA SER A 12 6.78 -9.13 5.65
C SER A 12 6.46 -7.65 5.80
N LEU A 13 5.67 -7.34 6.83
CA LEU A 13 5.35 -5.97 7.22
C LEU A 13 5.66 -5.77 8.73
N PRO A 14 6.44 -4.75 9.12
CA PRO A 14 7.19 -3.82 8.27
C PRO A 14 8.25 -4.52 7.42
N ALA A 15 8.56 -3.93 6.27
CA ALA A 15 9.60 -4.44 5.39
C ALA A 15 10.99 -4.21 6.03
N ARG A 16 11.73 -5.29 6.21
CA ARG A 16 13.09 -5.24 6.77
C ARG A 16 14.12 -4.94 5.67
N ASP A 17 13.99 -5.64 4.55
CA ASP A 17 14.91 -5.57 3.40
C ASP A 17 14.21 -4.99 2.17
N TYR A 18 14.31 -5.61 0.99
CA TYR A 18 13.54 -5.19 -0.17
C TYR A 18 12.02 -5.19 0.12
N GLY A 19 11.31 -4.16 -0.37
CA GLY A 19 9.87 -4.02 -0.18
C GLY A 19 9.41 -2.56 -0.30
N GLY A 20 9.43 -2.01 -1.52
CA GLY A 20 9.07 -0.61 -1.76
C GLY A 20 7.61 -0.31 -1.35
N THR A 21 6.66 -1.08 -1.91
CA THR A 21 5.23 -0.92 -1.61
C THR A 21 4.93 -1.14 -0.14
N GLU A 22 5.54 -2.15 0.47
CA GLU A 22 5.34 -2.50 1.89
C GLU A 22 5.80 -1.40 2.83
N ARG A 23 6.94 -0.75 2.54
CA ARG A 23 7.38 0.44 3.30
C ARG A 23 6.38 1.59 3.21
N ILE A 24 5.83 1.84 2.02
CA ILE A 24 4.80 2.87 1.83
C ILE A 24 3.53 2.54 2.62
N VAL A 25 3.07 1.28 2.57
CA VAL A 25 1.89 0.85 3.33
C VAL A 25 2.13 0.99 4.84
N TRP A 26 3.33 0.63 5.32
CA TRP A 26 3.71 0.76 6.71
C TRP A 26 3.72 2.22 7.20
N GLY A 27 4.33 3.13 6.45
CA GLY A 27 4.32 4.56 6.78
C GLY A 27 2.90 5.14 6.80
N LEU A 28 2.07 4.76 5.81
CA LEU A 28 0.69 5.20 5.72
C LEU A 28 -0.14 4.74 6.92
N LEU A 29 -0.11 3.45 7.25
CA LEU A 29 -0.90 2.92 8.38
C LEU A 29 -0.45 3.53 9.72
N THR A 30 0.84 3.80 9.87
CA THR A 30 1.41 4.40 11.09
C THR A 30 0.91 5.84 11.25
N ALA A 31 0.95 6.62 10.17
CA ALA A 31 0.42 7.99 10.17
C ALA A 31 -1.09 8.05 10.42
N GLN A 32 -1.85 7.11 9.86
CA GLN A 32 -3.30 7.02 10.10
C GLN A 32 -3.63 6.63 11.55
N GLN A 33 -2.90 5.67 12.13
CA GLN A 33 -3.04 5.30 13.55
C GLN A 33 -2.70 6.49 14.45
N ALA A 34 -1.61 7.21 14.17
CA ALA A 34 -1.23 8.42 14.90
C ALA A 34 -2.29 9.54 14.78
N SER A 35 -3.04 9.56 13.67
CA SER A 35 -4.16 10.48 13.45
C SER A 35 -5.48 10.01 14.10
N GLY A 36 -5.46 8.95 14.90
CA GLY A 36 -6.63 8.45 15.63
C GLY A 36 -7.56 7.54 14.82
N HIS A 37 -7.09 6.96 13.71
CA HIS A 37 -7.84 5.94 12.98
C HIS A 37 -7.54 4.53 13.51
N GLU A 38 -8.53 3.66 13.44
CA GLU A 38 -8.34 2.23 13.70
C GLU A 38 -7.95 1.55 12.39
N VAL A 39 -6.82 0.82 12.38
CA VAL A 39 -6.29 0.21 11.16
C VAL A 39 -6.15 -1.30 11.32
N ARG A 40 -6.65 -2.05 10.33
CA ARG A 40 -6.40 -3.49 10.15
C ARG A 40 -5.82 -3.76 8.77
N LEU A 41 -5.20 -4.92 8.62
CA LEU A 41 -4.62 -5.38 7.38
C LEU A 41 -5.24 -6.71 6.96
N LEU A 42 -5.48 -6.86 5.66
CA LEU A 42 -5.67 -8.14 4.99
C LEU A 42 -4.49 -8.34 4.05
N TRP A 43 -3.57 -9.22 4.45
CA TRP A 43 -2.25 -9.35 3.83
C TRP A 43 -2.07 -10.67 3.11
N GLY A 44 -1.18 -10.73 2.12
CA GLY A 44 -0.78 -11.98 1.48
C GLY A 44 0.00 -12.90 2.42
N ASP A 45 0.53 -13.97 1.85
CA ASP A 45 1.25 -14.99 2.61
C ASP A 45 2.71 -14.57 2.89
N ALA A 46 2.91 -13.76 3.92
CA ALA A 46 4.21 -13.27 4.37
C ALA A 46 4.63 -13.90 5.71
N PRO A 47 5.92 -14.14 5.99
CA PRO A 47 6.32 -14.87 7.19
C PRO A 47 6.12 -14.08 8.48
N ASP A 48 6.24 -12.75 8.45
CA ASP A 48 6.10 -11.89 9.63
C ASP A 48 5.12 -10.74 9.36
N LEU A 49 4.13 -10.60 10.25
CA LEU A 49 3.03 -9.66 10.12
C LEU A 49 2.66 -9.06 11.47
N PRO A 50 2.20 -7.80 11.49
CA PRO A 50 1.78 -7.15 12.72
C PRO A 50 0.50 -7.79 13.26
N LYS A 51 0.24 -7.63 14.56
CA LYS A 51 -0.89 -8.28 15.26
C LYS A 51 -2.27 -7.92 14.70
N ASN A 52 -2.41 -6.79 14.02
CA ASN A 52 -3.64 -6.31 13.41
C ASN A 52 -3.81 -6.78 11.95
N ALA A 53 -3.00 -7.74 11.48
CA ALA A 53 -3.12 -8.34 10.17
C ALA A 53 -3.82 -9.70 10.20
N ALA A 54 -4.74 -9.90 9.26
CA ALA A 54 -5.26 -11.20 8.86
C ALA A 54 -4.59 -11.63 7.55
N ARG A 55 -4.41 -12.94 7.36
CA ARG A 55 -3.94 -13.49 6.08
C ARG A 55 -5.09 -13.60 5.10
N TYR A 56 -4.82 -13.23 3.86
CA TYR A 56 -5.69 -13.40 2.72
C TYR A 56 -5.90 -14.89 2.46
N ASP A 57 -7.15 -15.25 2.29
CA ASP A 57 -7.61 -16.61 2.05
C ASP A 57 -8.21 -16.69 0.65
N ALA A 58 -7.50 -17.31 -0.29
CA ALA A 58 -7.93 -17.43 -1.68
C ALA A 58 -9.20 -18.28 -1.85
N THR A 59 -9.64 -19.02 -0.82
CA THR A 59 -10.86 -19.83 -0.87
C THR A 59 -12.11 -19.04 -0.51
N LYS A 60 -11.96 -17.80 -0.01
CA LYS A 60 -13.07 -16.93 0.40
C LYS A 60 -13.19 -15.74 -0.52
N SER A 61 -14.42 -15.28 -0.73
CA SER A 61 -14.65 -14.02 -1.42
C SER A 61 -14.04 -12.85 -0.66
N MET A 62 -13.76 -11.75 -1.38
CA MET A 62 -13.25 -10.53 -0.77
C MET A 62 -14.23 -9.98 0.29
N ARG A 63 -15.54 -10.06 0.02
CA ARG A 63 -16.59 -9.62 0.95
C ARG A 63 -16.55 -10.39 2.28
N GLU A 64 -16.41 -11.72 2.23
CA GLU A 64 -16.33 -12.56 3.43
C GLU A 64 -15.11 -12.22 4.30
N GLN A 65 -13.99 -11.86 3.68
CA GLN A 65 -12.75 -11.53 4.39
C GLN A 65 -12.76 -10.11 4.99
N ILE A 66 -13.35 -9.16 4.27
CA ILE A 66 -13.53 -7.77 4.75
C ILE A 66 -14.53 -7.72 5.90
N GLY A 67 -15.66 -8.43 5.76
CA GLY A 67 -16.76 -8.41 6.71
C GLY A 67 -17.39 -7.03 6.88
N GLY A 68 -18.02 -6.80 8.04
CA GLY A 68 -18.71 -5.54 8.36
C GLY A 68 -17.90 -4.56 9.21
N TRP A 69 -16.60 -4.77 9.39
CA TRP A 69 -15.79 -3.95 10.30
C TRP A 69 -15.34 -2.59 9.74
N PRO A 70 -14.79 -2.47 8.51
CA PRO A 70 -14.21 -1.21 8.06
C PRO A 70 -15.26 -0.20 7.57
N ASP A 71 -14.99 1.08 7.81
CA ASP A 71 -15.71 2.20 7.20
C ASP A 71 -15.26 2.38 5.73
N ILE A 72 -14.00 2.07 5.44
CA ILE A 72 -13.39 2.13 4.10
C ILE A 72 -12.32 1.05 3.93
N VAL A 73 -12.21 0.53 2.69
CA VAL A 73 -11.15 -0.40 2.28
C VAL A 73 -10.16 0.30 1.37
N HIS A 74 -8.87 0.17 1.67
CA HIS A 74 -7.79 0.70 0.83
C HIS A 74 -6.98 -0.45 0.23
N PHE A 75 -7.18 -0.70 -1.05
CA PHE A 75 -6.41 -1.68 -1.80
C PHE A 75 -5.09 -1.09 -2.29
N HIS A 76 -3.98 -1.81 -2.13
CA HIS A 76 -2.68 -1.46 -2.70
C HIS A 76 -2.41 -2.20 -4.02
N GLN A 77 -3.48 -2.33 -4.80
CA GLN A 77 -3.55 -2.82 -6.16
C GLN A 77 -4.93 -2.42 -6.72
N PRO A 78 -5.11 -2.39 -8.06
CA PRO A 78 -6.42 -2.21 -8.64
C PRO A 78 -7.40 -3.29 -8.16
N PHE A 79 -8.60 -2.87 -7.77
CA PHE A 79 -9.69 -3.77 -7.43
C PHE A 79 -10.82 -3.58 -8.45
N ASP A 80 -11.11 -4.64 -9.20
CA ASP A 80 -12.07 -4.64 -10.31
C ASP A 80 -13.41 -5.32 -9.94
N GLY A 81 -13.60 -5.68 -8.66
CA GLY A 81 -14.83 -6.31 -8.17
C GLY A 81 -15.86 -5.31 -7.65
N GLU A 82 -17.06 -5.82 -7.34
CA GLU A 82 -18.06 -5.04 -6.61
C GLU A 82 -17.85 -5.16 -5.09
N LEU A 83 -18.03 -4.05 -4.39
CA LEU A 83 -17.98 -4.01 -2.93
C LEU A 83 -19.06 -3.05 -2.41
N ASP A 84 -19.77 -3.48 -1.37
CA ASP A 84 -20.82 -2.74 -0.67
C ASP A 84 -20.28 -1.76 0.38
N VAL A 85 -18.95 -1.67 0.51
CA VAL A 85 -18.24 -0.76 1.41
C VAL A 85 -17.43 0.21 0.55
N PRO A 86 -17.35 1.51 0.90
CA PRO A 86 -16.50 2.46 0.21
C PRO A 86 -15.07 1.93 0.09
N TYR A 87 -14.44 2.14 -1.07
CA TYR A 87 -13.06 1.73 -1.27
C TYR A 87 -12.29 2.68 -2.16
N ILE A 88 -10.97 2.65 -1.98
CA ILE A 88 -9.98 3.29 -2.83
C ILE A 88 -8.88 2.29 -3.18
N SER A 89 -8.34 2.38 -4.38
CA SER A 89 -7.19 1.60 -4.83
C SER A 89 -6.01 2.53 -5.10
N THR A 90 -4.81 2.14 -4.69
CA THR A 90 -3.57 2.77 -5.17
C THR A 90 -2.85 1.81 -6.10
N GLU A 91 -2.66 2.23 -7.35
CA GLU A 91 -1.79 1.54 -8.30
C GLU A 91 -0.34 1.98 -8.04
N HIS A 92 0.51 1.01 -7.68
CA HIS A 92 1.91 1.26 -7.32
C HIS A 92 2.87 1.05 -8.48
N GLY A 93 2.47 0.33 -9.53
CA GLY A 93 3.29 0.01 -10.69
C GLY A 93 2.70 0.51 -11.99
N ASN A 94 3.50 0.49 -13.05
CA ASN A 94 2.94 0.70 -14.40
C ASN A 94 2.34 -0.60 -14.91
N ALA A 95 1.22 -0.52 -15.62
CA ALA A 95 0.65 -1.67 -16.30
C ALA A 95 1.60 -2.17 -17.39
N GLU A 96 1.83 -3.48 -17.44
CA GLU A 96 2.59 -4.13 -18.52
C GLU A 96 1.82 -4.11 -19.85
N HIS A 97 0.48 -4.04 -19.77
CA HIS A 97 -0.44 -4.06 -20.89
C HIS A 97 -1.54 -3.02 -20.71
N ALA A 98 -2.15 -2.59 -21.81
CA ALA A 98 -3.32 -1.71 -21.76
C ALA A 98 -4.43 -2.36 -20.92
N ARG A 99 -4.88 -1.65 -19.88
CA ARG A 99 -5.97 -2.09 -19.01
C ARG A 99 -6.85 -0.92 -18.63
N SER A 100 -8.07 -1.24 -18.20
CA SER A 100 -8.94 -0.30 -17.51
C SER A 100 -8.71 -0.38 -16.01
N TYR A 101 -9.06 0.71 -15.32
CA TYR A 101 -9.00 0.83 -13.87
C TYR A 101 -10.37 1.22 -13.33
N GLY A 102 -10.71 0.70 -12.15
CA GLY A 102 -11.88 1.16 -11.42
C GLY A 102 -11.78 2.67 -11.09
N GLN A 103 -12.92 3.35 -11.07
CA GLN A 103 -13.01 4.80 -10.87
C GLN A 103 -12.30 5.29 -9.60
N ASN A 104 -12.25 4.46 -8.55
CA ASN A 104 -11.62 4.78 -7.27
C ASN A 104 -10.12 4.46 -7.24
N THR A 105 -9.46 4.33 -8.39
CA THR A 105 -8.02 4.09 -8.47
C THR A 105 -7.25 5.41 -8.53
N VAL A 106 -6.26 5.58 -7.66
CA VAL A 106 -5.31 6.69 -7.65
C VAL A 106 -3.91 6.21 -7.96
N PHE A 107 -3.10 7.12 -8.52
CA PHE A 107 -1.73 6.84 -8.97
C PHE A 107 -0.70 7.61 -8.14
N LEU A 108 0.58 7.29 -8.33
CA LEU A 108 1.67 7.84 -7.50
C LEU A 108 2.17 9.23 -7.91
N SER A 109 1.83 9.68 -9.11
CA SER A 109 2.21 11.00 -9.63
C SER A 109 1.33 11.40 -10.80
N ALA A 110 1.36 12.69 -11.17
CA ALA A 110 0.68 13.20 -12.36
C ALA A 110 1.10 12.44 -13.64
N ARG A 111 2.39 12.13 -13.79
CA ARG A 111 2.87 11.32 -14.93
C ARG A 111 2.32 9.90 -14.87
N HIS A 112 2.34 9.29 -13.68
CA HIS A 112 1.84 7.93 -13.49
C HIS A 112 0.34 7.84 -13.82
N ALA A 113 -0.46 8.80 -13.37
CA ALA A 113 -1.88 8.90 -13.71
C ALA A 113 -2.08 9.08 -15.22
N ASN A 114 -1.34 10.00 -15.84
CA ASN A 114 -1.43 10.28 -17.28
C ASN A 114 -1.09 9.05 -18.14
N ASN A 115 -0.07 8.28 -17.76
CA ASN A 115 0.29 7.02 -18.43
C ASN A 115 -0.87 6.01 -18.45
N HIS A 116 -1.80 6.10 -17.50
CA HIS A 116 -2.96 5.23 -17.35
C HIS A 116 -4.28 5.95 -17.69
N ASN A 117 -4.23 7.08 -18.39
CA ASN A 117 -5.40 7.89 -18.77
C ASN A 117 -6.25 8.33 -17.57
N ALA A 118 -5.60 8.63 -16.46
CA ALA A 118 -6.22 9.13 -15.24
C ALA A 118 -5.65 10.49 -14.84
N GLU A 119 -6.36 11.19 -13.95
CA GLU A 119 -5.97 12.52 -13.45
C GLU A 119 -5.74 12.54 -11.94
N CYS A 120 -6.29 11.57 -11.20
CA CYS A 120 -6.18 11.53 -9.75
C CYS A 120 -4.88 10.83 -9.31
N PHE A 121 -4.09 11.50 -8.48
CA PHE A 121 -2.87 10.93 -7.91
C PHE A 121 -2.65 11.41 -6.48
N ILE A 122 -1.97 10.58 -5.70
CA ILE A 122 -1.53 10.86 -4.34
C ILE A 122 -0.07 10.43 -4.25
N HIS A 123 0.82 11.34 -3.86
CA HIS A 123 2.22 11.01 -3.67
C HIS A 123 2.40 10.09 -2.45
N ASN A 124 3.36 9.18 -2.55
CA ASN A 124 3.76 8.35 -1.43
C ASN A 124 4.32 9.22 -0.30
N GLY A 125 3.78 9.01 0.90
CA GLY A 125 4.38 9.53 2.13
C GLY A 125 5.53 8.63 2.59
N LEU A 126 6.56 9.22 3.17
CA LEU A 126 7.64 8.51 3.84
C LEU A 126 7.56 8.80 5.33
N ASP A 127 7.75 7.76 6.15
CA ASP A 127 7.94 7.94 7.58
C ASP A 127 9.41 8.28 7.87
N TRP A 128 9.68 9.56 8.11
CA TRP A 128 11.03 10.05 8.39
C TRP A 128 11.63 9.46 9.68
N THR A 129 10.82 8.91 10.58
CA THR A 129 11.32 8.28 11.81
C THR A 129 12.01 6.95 11.54
N GLU A 130 11.77 6.32 10.38
CA GLU A 130 12.49 5.11 9.94
C GLU A 130 13.89 5.42 9.40
N TYR A 131 14.21 6.69 9.14
CA TYR A 131 15.48 7.12 8.57
C TYR A 131 16.38 7.77 9.64
N GLY A 132 17.62 7.28 9.72
CA GLY A 132 18.65 7.90 10.56
C GLY A 132 19.11 9.26 10.02
N GLN A 133 19.91 9.96 10.82
CA GLN A 133 20.53 11.22 10.38
C GLN A 133 21.42 10.98 9.16
N PRO A 134 21.38 11.88 8.15
CA PRO A 134 22.20 11.72 6.96
C PRO A 134 23.69 11.76 7.33
N HIS A 135 24.43 10.73 6.92
CA HIS A 135 25.87 10.64 7.12
C HIS A 135 26.61 11.38 5.99
N LEU A 136 26.70 12.70 6.08
CA LEU A 136 27.28 13.57 5.03
C LEU A 136 28.82 13.51 4.92
N GLY A 137 29.50 12.68 5.73
CA GLY A 137 30.95 12.70 5.92
C GLY A 137 31.78 11.66 5.16
N LYS A 138 31.22 10.82 4.26
CA LYS A 138 31.96 9.75 3.56
C LYS A 138 31.38 9.41 2.17
N PRO A 139 32.03 8.51 1.39
CA PRO A 139 33.21 8.70 0.54
C PRO A 139 32.92 9.45 -0.78
N GLN A 140 33.93 10.11 -1.38
CA GLN A 140 33.74 10.92 -2.60
C GLN A 140 33.75 10.12 -3.93
N ASN A 141 34.03 8.82 -3.88
CA ASN A 141 34.29 7.98 -5.07
C ASN A 141 33.41 6.73 -5.09
N TYR A 142 32.10 6.86 -4.87
CA TYR A 142 31.16 5.75 -5.03
C TYR A 142 29.80 6.25 -5.49
N PHE A 143 29.03 5.34 -6.07
CA PHE A 143 27.60 5.51 -6.29
C PHE A 143 26.88 4.43 -5.49
N HIS A 144 25.73 4.79 -4.94
CA HIS A 144 24.83 3.84 -4.31
C HIS A 144 23.60 3.69 -5.19
N PHE A 145 23.29 2.44 -5.54
CA PHE A 145 22.06 2.09 -6.25
C PHE A 145 21.21 1.23 -5.31
N LEU A 146 19.98 1.68 -5.07
CA LEU A 146 18.93 0.93 -4.39
C LEU A 146 17.84 0.70 -5.42
N GLY A 147 17.53 -0.57 -5.68
CA GLY A 147 16.54 -0.99 -6.67
C GLY A 147 15.78 -2.21 -6.19
#